data_AF-A0A679FLT1-F1
#
_entry.id   AF-A0A679FLT1-F1
#
_cell.length_a   1.000
_cell.length_b   1.000
_cell.length_c   1.000
_cell.angle_alpha   90.00
_cell.angle_beta   90.00
_cell.angle_gamma   90.00
#
_symmetry.space_group_name_H-M   'P 1'
#
loop_
_entity.id
_entity.type
_entity.pdbx_description
1 polymer ?
#
loop_
_entity_poly.entity_id
_entity_poly.type
_entity_poly.pdbx_seq_one_letter_code
_entity_poly.pdbx_strand_id
1 'polypeptide(L)'
;MGQLNIVYQFDIEQDLVYKAKGFIQLLDRMKECDRDLVQVVRDAMKDMQGKIADKTNKVIDQYQRQNEWQNEMYQYSMKTAALRYTNMINDMRGQNITLYYDVIVREIKG
;
A
#
# COMPACT_ATOMS: atom_id res chain seq x y z
N MET A 1 29.20 -14.94 34.10
CA MET A 1 28.25 -14.62 33.02
C MET A 1 28.86 -13.66 32.02
N GLY A 2 29.11 -14.17 30.82
CA GLY A 2 29.39 -13.37 29.63
C GLY A 2 28.08 -13.01 28.90
N GLN A 3 28.17 -12.07 27.98
CA GLN A 3 27.07 -11.68 27.10
C GLN A 3 27.57 -11.57 25.66
N LEU A 4 26.72 -11.94 24.71
CA LEU A 4 27.00 -11.81 23.28
C LEU A 4 25.76 -11.25 22.56
N ASN A 5 25.93 -10.14 21.84
CA ASN A 5 24.89 -9.55 21.00
C ASN A 5 25.02 -10.09 19.58
N ILE A 6 23.94 -10.64 19.02
CA ILE A 6 23.92 -11.27 17.70
C ILE A 6 22.69 -10.73 16.95
N VAL A 7 22.86 -10.32 15.69
CA VAL A 7 21.74 -10.17 14.76
C VAL A 7 21.32 -11.57 14.34
N TYR A 8 20.13 -12.01 14.75
CA TYR A 8 19.63 -13.34 14.43
C TYR A 8 18.44 -13.24 13.46
N GLN A 9 18.52 -14.00 12.37
CA GLN A 9 17.46 -14.14 11.40
C GLN A 9 16.61 -15.37 11.75
N PHE A 10 15.41 -15.14 12.29
CA PHE A 10 14.45 -16.18 12.64
C PHE A 10 13.74 -16.78 11.43
N ASP A 11 13.58 -16.00 10.35
CA ASP A 11 12.90 -16.43 9.12
C ASP A 11 13.37 -15.59 7.92
N ILE A 12 13.12 -16.06 6.71
CA ILE A 12 13.55 -15.44 5.46
C ILE A 12 12.76 -14.15 5.24
N GLU A 13 13.44 -13.07 4.83
CA GLU A 13 12.77 -11.85 4.40
C GLU A 13 11.81 -12.12 3.23
N GLN A 14 10.67 -11.43 3.22
CA GLN A 14 9.69 -11.55 2.14
C GLN A 14 9.27 -10.18 1.65
N ASP A 15 9.01 -10.08 0.35
CA ASP A 15 8.30 -8.95 -0.22
C ASP A 15 6.79 -9.17 -0.12
N LEU A 16 6.13 -8.35 0.69
CA LEU A 16 4.69 -8.39 0.93
C LEU A 16 3.95 -7.21 0.26
N VAL A 17 4.62 -6.43 -0.59
CA VAL A 17 4.02 -5.28 -1.32
C VAL A 17 2.87 -5.73 -2.23
N TYR A 18 2.88 -6.98 -2.69
CA TYR A 18 1.80 -7.57 -3.49
C TYR A 18 0.42 -7.51 -2.80
N LYS A 19 0.37 -7.38 -1.47
CA LYS A 19 -0.88 -7.28 -0.71
C LYS A 19 -1.69 -6.03 -1.08
N ALA A 20 -1.08 -5.00 -1.66
CA ALA A 20 -1.77 -3.84 -2.18
C ALA A 20 -2.56 -4.12 -3.49
N LYS A 21 -2.22 -5.18 -4.24
CA LYS A 21 -2.73 -5.40 -5.60
C LYS A 21 -4.26 -5.48 -5.68
N GLY A 22 -4.89 -6.26 -4.80
CA GLY A 22 -6.34 -6.42 -4.83
C GLY A 22 -7.09 -5.12 -4.59
N PHE A 23 -6.61 -4.29 -3.66
CA PHE A 23 -7.20 -2.97 -3.39
C PHE A 23 -7.02 -2.00 -4.57
N ILE A 24 -5.82 -1.97 -5.17
CA ILE A 24 -5.54 -1.13 -6.35
C ILE A 24 -6.43 -1.54 -7.53
N GLN A 25 -6.59 -2.84 -7.78
CA GLN A 25 -7.49 -3.35 -8.83
C GLN A 25 -8.94 -2.90 -8.62
N LEU A 26 -9.43 -2.86 -7.38
CA LEU A 26 -10.76 -2.35 -7.08
C LEU A 26 -10.86 -0.85 -7.36
N LEU A 27 -9.84 -0.06 -7.00
CA LEU A 27 -9.78 1.36 -7.34
C LEU A 27 -9.76 1.60 -8.85
N ASP A 28 -8.99 0.82 -9.60
CA ASP A 28 -8.95 0.94 -11.07
C ASP A 28 -10.31 0.65 -11.68
N ARG A 29 -10.99 -0.40 -11.22
CA ARG A 29 -12.37 -0.72 -11.65
C ARG A 29 -13.36 0.39 -11.30
N MET A 30 -13.24 0.99 -10.12
CA MET A 30 -14.07 2.14 -9.75
C MET A 30 -13.84 3.34 -10.68
N LYS A 31 -12.58 3.60 -11.07
CA LYS A 31 -12.23 4.65 -12.03
C LYS A 31 -12.78 4.39 -13.42
N GLU A 32 -12.83 3.14 -13.85
CA GLU A 32 -13.47 2.75 -15.12
C GLU A 32 -14.98 3.02 -15.08
N CYS A 33 -15.68 2.56 -14.04
CA CYS A 33 -17.12 2.83 -13.88
C CYS A 33 -17.43 4.34 -13.79
N ASP A 34 -16.56 5.11 -13.15
CA ASP A 34 -16.68 6.56 -13.08
C ASP A 34 -16.59 7.22 -14.47
N ARG A 35 -15.64 6.78 -15.29
CA ARG A 35 -15.50 7.26 -16.67
C ARG A 35 -16.73 6.97 -17.51
N ASP A 36 -17.30 5.76 -17.36
CA ASP A 36 -18.53 5.39 -18.06
C ASP A 36 -19.69 6.30 -17.64
N LEU A 37 -19.83 6.59 -16.34
CA LEU A 37 -20.85 7.50 -15.82
C LEU A 37 -20.67 8.92 -16.38
N VAL A 38 -19.45 9.46 -16.36
CA VAL A 38 -19.15 10.78 -16.92
C VAL A 38 -19.50 10.82 -18.41
N GLN A 39 -19.19 9.76 -19.15
CA GLN A 39 -19.49 9.67 -20.57
C GLN A 39 -20.99 9.70 -20.82
N VAL A 40 -21.79 8.95 -20.06
CA VAL A 40 -23.26 8.97 -20.14
C VAL A 40 -23.82 10.37 -19.91
N VAL A 41 -23.29 11.10 -18.91
CA VAL A 41 -23.72 12.48 -18.64
C VAL A 41 -23.38 13.41 -19.80
N ARG A 42 -22.17 13.29 -20.36
CA ARG A 42 -21.74 14.10 -21.52
C ARG A 42 -22.59 13.82 -22.74
N ASP A 43 -22.90 12.56 -23.01
CA ASP A 43 -23.74 12.16 -24.14
C ASP A 43 -25.17 12.70 -24.00
N ALA A 44 -25.73 12.65 -22.79
CA ALA A 44 -27.05 13.22 -22.51
C ALA A 44 -27.09 14.75 -22.69
N MET A 45 -25.98 15.44 -22.46
CA MET A 45 -25.87 16.90 -22.59
C MET A 45 -25.41 17.37 -23.97
N LYS A 46 -24.94 16.47 -24.85
CA LYS A 46 -24.27 16.80 -26.12
C LYS A 46 -25.11 17.67 -27.05
N ASP A 47 -26.40 17.37 -27.15
CA ASP A 47 -27.34 18.09 -28.02
C ASP A 47 -28.14 19.16 -27.26
N MET A 48 -27.94 19.28 -25.94
CA MET A 48 -28.58 20.30 -25.11
C MET A 48 -27.82 21.62 -25.20
N GLN A 49 -28.55 22.71 -25.47
CA GLN A 49 -27.99 24.05 -25.47
C GLN A 49 -28.51 24.87 -24.28
N GLY A 50 -27.65 25.74 -23.77
CA GLY A 50 -27.99 26.72 -22.73
C GLY A 50 -27.30 26.50 -21.40
N LYS A 51 -27.55 27.44 -20.48
CA LYS A 51 -26.80 27.59 -19.22
C LYS A 51 -26.82 26.33 -18.33
N ILE A 52 -27.84 25.49 -18.44
CA ILE A 52 -27.94 24.25 -17.66
C ILE A 52 -26.93 23.23 -18.18
N ALA A 53 -26.89 22.98 -19.49
CA ALA A 53 -25.94 22.05 -20.11
C ALA A 53 -24.48 22.49 -19.84
N ASP A 54 -24.19 23.78 -20.01
CA ASP A 54 -22.86 24.35 -19.72
C ASP A 54 -22.43 24.13 -18.27
N LYS A 55 -23.37 24.31 -17.32
CA LYS A 55 -23.08 24.18 -15.90
C LYS A 55 -22.92 22.72 -15.49
N THR A 56 -23.73 21.83 -16.04
CA THR A 56 -23.58 20.38 -15.82
C THR A 56 -22.24 19.87 -16.34
N ASN A 57 -21.84 20.27 -17.55
CA ASN A 57 -20.54 19.88 -18.11
C ASN A 57 -19.36 20.38 -17.26
N LYS A 58 -19.44 21.61 -16.73
CA LYS A 58 -18.41 22.11 -15.80
C LYS A 58 -18.34 21.32 -14.50
N VAL A 59 -19.49 20.98 -13.93
CA VAL A 59 -19.55 20.21 -12.68
C VAL A 59 -19.03 18.80 -12.88
N ILE A 60 -19.40 18.12 -13.98
CA ILE A 60 -18.92 16.76 -14.26
C ILE A 60 -17.41 16.74 -14.52
N ASP A 61 -16.85 17.75 -15.18
CA ASP A 61 -15.40 17.87 -15.39
C ASP A 61 -14.63 18.12 -14.08
N GLN A 62 -15.22 18.87 -13.16
CA GLN A 62 -14.63 19.08 -11.83
C GLN A 62 -14.69 17.79 -11.01
N TYR A 63 -15.84 17.11 -11.04
CA TYR A 63 -16.04 15.82 -10.38
C TYR A 63 -15.05 14.76 -10.89
N GLN A 64 -14.92 14.59 -12.21
CA GLN A 64 -14.01 13.61 -12.81
C GLN A 64 -12.57 13.86 -12.35
N ARG A 65 -12.09 15.11 -12.41
CA ARG A 65 -10.73 15.47 -11.96
C ARG A 65 -10.52 15.18 -10.47
N GLN A 66 -11.51 15.47 -9.64
CA GLN A 66 -11.43 15.19 -8.22
C GLN A 66 -11.38 13.68 -7.95
N ASN A 67 -12.19 12.89 -8.66
CA ASN A 67 -12.20 11.43 -8.49
C ASN A 67 -10.88 10.81 -8.96
N GLU A 68 -10.34 11.25 -10.10
CA GLU A 68 -9.02 10.81 -10.58
C GLU A 68 -7.91 11.10 -9.57
N TRP A 69 -7.89 12.31 -9.00
CA TRP A 69 -6.93 12.68 -7.96
C TRP A 69 -7.07 11.83 -6.69
N GLN A 70 -8.32 11.61 -6.22
CA GLN A 70 -8.57 10.77 -5.05
C GLN A 70 -8.13 9.33 -5.29
N ASN A 71 -8.42 8.78 -6.46
CA ASN A 71 -8.02 7.44 -6.86
C ASN A 71 -6.51 7.26 -6.76
N GLU A 72 -5.74 8.17 -7.36
CA GLU A 72 -4.27 8.15 -7.31
C GLU A 72 -3.74 8.26 -5.88
N MET A 73 -4.33 9.14 -5.07
CA MET A 73 -3.97 9.30 -3.66
C MET A 73 -4.16 8.00 -2.87
N TYR A 74 -5.30 7.33 -3.03
CA TYR A 74 -5.57 6.08 -2.33
C TYR A 74 -4.69 4.93 -2.80
N GLN A 75 -4.38 4.85 -4.11
CA GLN A 75 -3.40 3.88 -4.62
C GLN A 75 -2.02 4.08 -3.98
N TYR A 76 -1.55 5.33 -3.92
CA TYR A 76 -0.26 5.66 -3.31
C TYR A 76 -0.23 5.33 -1.81
N SER A 77 -1.30 5.68 -1.09
CA SER A 77 -1.45 5.37 0.34
C SER A 77 -1.37 3.86 0.58
N MET A 78 -2.07 3.06 -0.22
CA MET A 78 -2.05 1.60 -0.06
C MET A 78 -0.70 0.97 -0.39
N LYS A 79 -0.01 1.45 -1.44
CA LYS A 79 1.37 1.02 -1.75
C LYS A 79 2.32 1.30 -0.59
N THR A 80 2.20 2.50 0.00
CA THR A 80 2.99 2.90 1.16
C THR A 80 2.68 2.03 2.39
N ALA A 81 1.41 1.74 2.64
CA ALA A 81 1.00 0.87 3.76
C ALA A 81 1.55 -0.56 3.59
N ALA A 82 1.50 -1.11 2.37
CA ALA A 82 2.03 -2.44 2.08
C ALA A 82 3.56 -2.50 2.25
N LEU A 83 4.28 -1.46 1.82
CA LEU A 83 5.73 -1.35 2.05
C LEU A 83 6.07 -1.29 3.55
N ARG A 84 5.36 -0.46 4.31
CA ARG A 84 5.56 -0.37 5.77
C ARG A 84 5.31 -1.71 6.45
N TYR A 85 4.27 -2.42 6.01
CA TYR A 85 3.96 -3.75 6.52
C TYR A 85 5.07 -4.76 6.17
N THR A 86 5.58 -4.76 4.93
CA THR A 86 6.73 -5.58 4.52
C THR A 86 7.92 -5.36 5.46
N ASN A 87 8.30 -4.10 5.68
CA ASN A 87 9.44 -3.75 6.53
C ASN A 87 9.20 -4.24 7.96
N MET A 88 8.03 -3.97 8.53
CA MET A 88 7.70 -4.39 9.90
C MET A 88 7.77 -5.92 10.08
N ILE A 89 7.28 -6.69 9.10
CA ILE A 89 7.40 -8.16 9.15
C ILE A 89 8.87 -8.58 9.09
N ASN A 90 9.66 -8.00 8.19
CA ASN A 90 11.07 -8.38 8.06
C ASN A 90 11.92 -7.95 9.27
N ASP A 91 11.61 -6.81 9.89
CA ASP A 91 12.20 -6.38 11.16
C ASP A 91 11.88 -7.38 12.28
N MET A 92 10.67 -7.95 12.31
CA MET A 92 10.35 -9.00 13.28
C MET A 92 11.07 -10.32 12.98
N ARG A 93 11.43 -10.58 11.73
CA ARG A 93 12.18 -11.77 11.31
C ARG A 93 13.67 -11.67 11.57
N GLY A 94 14.24 -10.47 11.65
CA GLY A 94 15.63 -10.24 12.02
C GLY A 94 15.72 -9.42 13.29
N GLN A 95 16.09 -10.02 14.43
CA GLN A 95 16.19 -9.27 15.69
C GLN A 95 17.59 -9.37 16.29
N ASN A 96 17.97 -8.30 17.00
CA ASN A 96 19.13 -8.32 17.87
C ASN A 96 18.79 -9.13 19.13
N ILE A 97 19.48 -10.24 19.31
CA ILE A 97 19.38 -11.07 20.51
C ILE A 97 20.62 -10.92 21.38
N THR A 98 20.43 -10.90 22.69
CA THR A 98 21.51 -10.96 23.67
C THR A 98 21.54 -12.35 24.29
N LEU A 99 22.62 -13.09 24.07
CA LEU A 99 22.83 -14.40 24.67
C LEU A 99 23.66 -14.25 25.95
N TYR A 100 23.09 -14.62 27.09
CA TYR A 100 23.81 -14.72 28.37
C TYR A 100 24.35 -16.14 28.55
N TYR A 101 25.63 -16.28 28.88
CA TYR A 101 26.27 -17.60 29.02
C TYR A 101 27.27 -17.65 30.17
N ASP A 102 27.49 -18.84 30.71
CA ASP A 102 28.58 -19.13 31.66
C ASP A 102 29.60 -20.07 31.01
N VAL A 103 30.89 -19.78 31.25
CA VAL A 103 31.98 -20.62 30.76
C VAL A 103 32.25 -21.71 31.79
N ILE A 104 32.02 -22.97 31.44
CA ILE A 104 32.38 -24.11 32.26
C ILE A 104 33.70 -24.67 31.75
N VAL A 105 34.76 -24.53 32.53
CA VAL A 105 36.06 -25.17 32.26
C VAL A 105 36.04 -26.57 32.87
N ARG A 106 36.22 -27.60 32.05
CA ARG A 106 36.41 -28.98 32.52
C ARG A 106 37.88 -29.34 32.44
N GLU A 107 38.49 -29.69 33.57
CA GLU A 107 39.79 -30.35 33.58
C GLU A 107 39.61 -31.79 33.08
N ILE A 108 40.19 -32.08 31.92
CA ILE A 108 40.32 -33.46 31.46
C ILE A 108 41.46 -34.08 32.26
N LYS A 109 41.11 -34.88 33.28
CA LYS A 109 42.09 -35.73 33.96
C LYS A 109 42.52 -36.83 33.00
N GLY A 110 43.80 -36.82 32.64
CA GLY A 110 44.47 -37.90 31.93
C GLY A 110 44.68 -39.12 32.81
#